data_AF-A0A8J6CHP1-F1
#
_entry.id   AF-A0A8J6CHP1-F1
#
_cell.length_a   1.000
_cell.length_b   1.000
_cell.length_c   1.000
_cell.angle_alpha   90.00
_cell.angle_beta   90.00
_cell.angle_gamma   90.00
#
_symmetry.space_group_name_H-M   'P 1'
#
loop_
_entity.id
_entity.type
_entity.pdbx_description
1 polymer ?
#
loop_
_entity_poly.entity_id
_entity_poly.type
_entity_poly.pdbx_seq_one_letter_code
_entity_poly.pdbx_strand_id
1 'polypeptide(L)'
;MNDRKLLQRALDRILYLLLYGNSNTAPSGKPVWHFPEKVYDSEETLHKCAESALASVLGDLFHTYLIGNAPMEHMVIQQMENVPEPFKVFQAKWLYYLPLILIHFFETQVVDTNKFNIRKCEEFVWVTKDEHLEYFPEQAEFFKKMIIS
;
A
#
# COMPACT_ATOMS: atom_id res chain seq x y z
N MET A 1 3.10 -23.36 15.09
CA MET A 1 2.20 -22.20 15.13
C MET A 1 2.78 -21.15 14.20
N ASN A 2 2.19 -20.92 13.03
CA ASN A 2 2.60 -19.87 12.09
C ASN A 2 1.35 -19.06 11.69
N ASP A 3 0.64 -18.54 12.71
CA ASP A 3 -0.56 -17.76 12.47
C ASP A 3 -0.18 -16.36 12.00
N ARG A 4 -0.33 -16.12 10.69
CA ARG A 4 0.00 -14.84 10.03
C ARG A 4 -0.89 -13.67 10.47
N LYS A 5 -1.90 -13.89 11.34
CA LYS A 5 -2.69 -12.81 11.94
C LYS A 5 -2.05 -12.24 13.22
N LEU A 6 -1.04 -12.92 13.79
CA LEU A 6 -0.39 -12.52 15.04
C LEU A 6 0.96 -11.87 14.81
N LEU A 7 1.16 -10.69 15.42
CA LEU A 7 2.46 -10.00 15.44
C LEU A 7 3.54 -10.76 16.23
N GLN A 8 3.15 -11.57 17.22
CA GLN A 8 4.09 -12.30 18.08
C GLN A 8 4.65 -13.59 17.46
N ARG A 9 4.29 -13.92 16.21
CA ARG A 9 4.69 -15.19 15.58
C ARG A 9 6.19 -15.26 15.20
N ALA A 10 6.84 -14.10 15.02
CA ALA A 10 8.21 -13.99 14.54
C ALA A 10 8.88 -12.74 15.14
N LEU A 11 9.11 -12.75 16.46
CA LEU A 11 9.65 -11.61 17.22
C LEU A 11 11.09 -11.22 16.82
N ASP A 12 11.81 -12.13 16.17
CA ASP A 12 13.15 -11.96 15.63
C ASP A 12 13.18 -11.35 14.22
N ARG A 13 12.01 -11.06 13.63
CA ARG A 13 11.86 -10.58 12.25
C ARG A 13 10.96 -9.36 12.17
N ILE A 14 11.20 -8.52 11.17
CA ILE A 14 10.28 -7.44 10.81
C ILE A 14 9.06 -8.05 10.09
N LEU A 15 7.87 -7.60 10.50
CA LEU A 15 6.59 -7.98 9.91
C LEU A 15 5.96 -6.79 9.19
N TYR A 16 5.47 -7.02 7.98
CA TYR A 16 4.78 -6.05 7.14
C TYR A 16 3.29 -6.38 7.08
N LEU A 17 2.44 -5.36 7.17
CA LEU A 17 0.99 -5.51 7.05
C LEU A 17 0.58 -5.51 5.58
N LEU A 18 -0.08 -6.58 5.15
CA LEU A 18 -0.78 -6.65 3.86
C LEU A 18 -2.27 -6.86 4.06
N LEU A 19 -3.04 -6.22 3.19
CA LEU A 19 -4.50 -6.28 3.15
C LEU A 19 -4.92 -6.99 1.87
N TYR A 20 -5.96 -7.81 1.95
CA TYR A 20 -6.66 -8.36 0.80
C TYR A 20 -8.00 -7.63 0.64
N GLY A 21 -8.20 -7.02 -0.53
CA GLY A 21 -9.39 -6.22 -0.79
C GLY A 21 -9.28 -5.38 -2.04
N ASN A 22 -10.16 -4.37 -2.14
CA ASN A 22 -10.19 -3.44 -3.25
C ASN A 22 -8.98 -2.49 -3.18
N SER A 23 -8.12 -2.58 -4.18
CA SER A 23 -7.02 -1.65 -4.37
C SER A 23 -7.33 -0.66 -5.49
N ASN A 24 -6.89 0.59 -5.31
CA ASN A 24 -6.93 1.66 -6.29
C ASN A 24 -6.05 1.37 -7.52
N THR A 25 -5.07 0.48 -7.39
CA THR A 25 -4.17 0.10 -8.50
C THR A 25 -4.64 -1.13 -9.26
N ALA A 26 -5.71 -1.80 -8.82
CA ALA A 26 -6.23 -3.01 -9.45
C ALA A 26 -7.34 -2.67 -10.48
N PRO A 27 -7.10 -2.83 -11.80
CA PRO A 27 -8.07 -2.42 -12.83
C PRO A 27 -9.31 -3.31 -12.94
N SER A 28 -9.28 -4.52 -12.37
CA SER A 28 -10.32 -5.54 -12.62
C SER A 28 -11.46 -5.55 -11.59
N GLY A 29 -11.41 -4.70 -10.57
CA GLY A 29 -12.35 -4.72 -9.43
C GLY A 29 -12.30 -6.01 -8.60
N LYS A 30 -11.38 -6.93 -8.92
CA LYS A 30 -11.12 -8.13 -8.14
C LYS A 30 -10.25 -7.76 -6.93
N PRO A 31 -10.52 -8.33 -5.74
CA PRO A 31 -9.65 -8.16 -4.60
C PRO A 31 -8.23 -8.65 -4.90
N VAL A 32 -7.25 -7.87 -4.47
CA VAL A 32 -5.82 -8.20 -4.57
C VAL A 32 -5.14 -7.96 -3.23
N TRP A 33 -3.94 -8.48 -3.06
CA TRP A 33 -3.08 -8.10 -1.93
C TRP A 33 -2.46 -6.73 -2.19
N HIS A 34 -2.51 -5.85 -1.19
CA HIS A 34 -1.96 -4.49 -1.27
C HIS A 34 -1.59 -3.96 0.12
N PHE A 35 -0.88 -2.84 0.15
CA PHE A 35 -0.62 -2.08 1.37
C PHE A 35 -1.80 -1.16 1.71
N PRO A 36 -1.94 -0.69 2.97
CA PRO A 36 -2.81 0.44 3.28
C PRO A 36 -2.52 1.61 2.34
N GLU A 37 -3.52 2.04 1.57
CA GLU A 37 -3.34 3.03 0.51
C GLU A 37 -4.52 3.99 0.43
N LYS A 38 -4.26 5.17 -0.13
CA LYS A 38 -5.25 6.21 -0.37
C LYS A 38 -4.83 7.04 -1.58
N VAL A 39 -5.79 7.38 -2.44
CA VAL A 39 -5.57 8.34 -3.51
C VAL A 39 -5.34 9.71 -2.89
N TYR A 40 -4.23 10.35 -3.24
CA TYR A 40 -3.94 11.72 -2.82
C TYR A 40 -4.91 12.69 -3.47
N ASP A 41 -5.63 13.46 -2.67
CA ASP A 41 -6.66 14.39 -3.15
C ASP A 41 -6.65 15.70 -2.37
N SER A 42 -7.01 15.64 -1.07
CA SER A 42 -7.29 16.85 -0.27
C SER A 42 -6.36 17.06 0.93
N GLU A 43 -5.49 16.09 1.25
CA GLU A 43 -4.52 16.24 2.32
C GLU A 43 -3.45 17.26 1.97
N GLU A 44 -2.96 17.97 2.98
CA GLU A 44 -1.94 19.01 2.82
C GLU A 44 -0.60 18.44 2.32
N THR A 45 -0.24 17.22 2.73
CA THR A 45 1.02 16.57 2.35
C THR A 45 0.83 15.08 2.08
N LEU A 46 1.74 14.49 1.30
CA LEU A 46 1.78 13.04 1.07
C LEU A 46 1.91 12.26 2.39
N HIS A 47 2.67 12.79 3.35
CA HIS A 47 2.79 12.22 4.69
C HIS A 47 1.42 12.14 5.38
N LYS A 48 0.67 13.25 5.42
CA LYS A 48 -0.68 13.28 6.03
C LYS A 48 -1.66 12.37 5.29
N CYS A 49 -1.50 12.21 3.98
CA CYS A 49 -2.26 11.24 3.20
C CYS A 49 -1.95 9.80 3.62
N ALA A 50 -0.67 9.45 3.79
CA ALA A 50 -0.25 8.14 4.27
C ALA A 50 -0.74 7.87 5.71
N GLU A 51 -0.64 8.86 6.61
CA GLU A 51 -1.22 8.78 7.97
C GLU A 51 -2.72 8.50 7.91
N SER A 52 -3.46 9.26 7.09
CA SER A 52 -4.90 9.08 6.92
C SER A 52 -5.25 7.71 6.35
N ALA A 53 -4.49 7.22 5.37
CA ALA A 53 -4.66 5.90 4.78
C ALA A 53 -4.57 4.82 5.86
N LEU A 54 -3.48 4.86 6.64
CA LEU A 54 -3.21 3.92 7.72
C LEU A 54 -4.26 4.00 8.84
N ALA A 55 -4.60 5.22 9.29
CA ALA A 55 -5.61 5.44 10.32
C ALA A 55 -6.97 4.86 9.91
N SER A 56 -7.29 4.91 8.62
CA SER A 56 -8.55 4.37 8.12
C SER A 56 -8.65 2.84 8.17
N VAL A 57 -7.49 2.16 8.21
CA VAL A 57 -7.36 0.71 8.33
C VAL A 57 -7.24 0.29 9.80
N LEU A 58 -6.41 0.97 10.59
CA LEU A 58 -6.17 0.63 12.00
C LEU A 58 -7.28 1.14 12.94
N GLY A 59 -8.02 2.18 12.53
CA GLY A 59 -9.02 2.89 13.33
C GLY A 59 -8.45 4.10 14.06
N ASP A 60 -7.24 3.97 14.61
CA ASP A 60 -6.44 5.04 15.21
C ASP A 60 -4.94 4.76 15.02
N LEU A 61 -4.11 5.75 15.35
CA LEU A 61 -2.65 5.65 15.23
C LEU A 61 -1.95 5.69 16.60
N PHE A 62 -2.63 5.41 17.72
CA PHE A 62 -2.04 5.57 19.05
C PHE A 62 -0.77 4.72 19.26
N HIS A 63 -0.71 3.58 18.56
CA HIS A 63 0.38 2.62 18.64
C HIS A 63 1.24 2.60 17.38
N THR A 64 1.18 3.64 16.56
CA THR A 64 1.95 3.71 15.31
C THR A 64 2.44 5.11 15.01
N TYR A 65 3.61 5.22 14.40
CA TYR A 65 4.09 6.49 13.88
C TYR A 65 4.83 6.30 12.56
N LEU A 66 4.68 7.25 11.64
CA LEU A 66 5.41 7.26 10.38
C LEU A 66 6.84 7.79 10.61
N ILE A 67 7.80 7.23 9.88
CA ILE A 67 9.20 7.63 9.97
C ILE A 67 9.50 8.71 8.94
N GLY A 68 9.66 9.94 9.41
CA GLY A 68 10.05 11.07 8.57
C GLY A 68 8.96 11.55 7.60
N ASN A 69 9.19 12.70 6.97
CA ASN A 69 8.20 13.34 6.08
C ASN A 69 8.36 12.95 4.60
N ALA A 70 9.46 12.30 4.24
CA ALA A 70 9.76 11.90 2.88
C ALA A 70 9.31 10.45 2.64
N PRO A 71 8.83 10.12 1.43
CA PRO A 71 8.59 8.73 1.07
C PRO A 71 9.91 7.96 1.06
N MET A 72 9.87 6.71 1.51
CA MET A 72 11.02 5.82 1.52
C MET A 72 11.36 5.33 0.11
N GLU A 73 10.35 5.18 -0.74
CA GLU A 73 10.49 4.72 -2.13
C GLU A 73 9.27 5.13 -2.95
N HIS A 74 9.37 5.08 -4.28
CA HIS A 74 8.25 5.30 -5.17
C HIS A 74 8.18 4.26 -6.30
N MET A 75 6.97 3.97 -6.77
CA MET A 75 6.75 3.06 -7.89
C MET A 75 5.80 3.68 -8.91
N VAL A 76 6.13 3.54 -10.19
CA VAL A 76 5.29 3.97 -11.30
C VAL A 76 4.62 2.75 -11.92
N ILE A 77 3.29 2.72 -11.91
CA ILE A 77 2.48 1.67 -12.53
C ILE A 77 1.74 2.25 -13.74
N GLN A 78 1.75 1.53 -14.86
CA GLN A 78 0.90 1.82 -16.01
C GLN A 78 -0.49 1.21 -15.79
N GLN A 79 -1.56 2.02 -15.85
CA GLN A 79 -2.91 1.47 -15.91
C GLN A 79 -3.12 0.79 -17.26
N MET A 80 -3.25 -0.54 -17.27
CA MET A 80 -3.73 -1.25 -18.46
C MET A 80 -5.22 -0.96 -18.66
N GLU A 81 -5.55 -0.49 -19.86
CA GLU A 81 -6.88 -0.02 -20.27
C GLU A 81 -8.01 -1.01 -19.93
N ASN A 82 -8.98 -0.53 -19.17
CA ASN A 82 -10.41 -0.87 -19.35
C ASN A 82 -11.22 0.39 -19.02
N VAL A 83 -10.89 1.50 -19.69
CA VAL A 83 -11.73 2.70 -19.69
C VAL A 83 -12.75 2.53 -20.82
N PRO A 84 -14.06 2.44 -20.54
CA PRO A 84 -15.05 2.67 -21.57
C PRO A 84 -15.03 4.16 -21.92
N GLU A 85 -14.46 4.49 -23.07
CA GLU A 85 -14.49 5.83 -23.68
C GLU A 85 -15.92 6.24 -24.13
N PRO A 86 -16.20 7.54 -24.45
CA PRO A 86 -15.33 8.72 -24.39
C PRO A 86 -15.98 9.97 -23.74
N PHE A 87 -15.18 10.81 -23.09
CA PHE A 87 -15.45 12.25 -23.01
C PHE A 87 -14.44 13.01 -23.88
N LYS A 88 -14.95 13.67 -24.92
CA LYS A 88 -14.24 14.56 -25.85
C LYS A 88 -13.65 15.77 -25.10
N VAL A 89 -12.36 16.06 -25.28
CA VAL A 89 -11.84 17.45 -25.23
C VAL A 89 -10.81 17.68 -26.35
N PHE A 90 -10.88 18.88 -26.89
CA PHE A 90 -10.25 19.44 -28.08
C PHE A 90 -8.72 19.37 -28.14
N GLN A 91 -8.25 19.34 -29.40
CA GLN A 91 -6.87 19.33 -29.88
C GLN A 91 -5.89 20.25 -29.12
N ALA A 92 -4.90 19.64 -28.47
CA ALA A 92 -3.53 20.14 -28.44
C ALA A 92 -2.59 18.92 -28.37
N LYS A 93 -1.58 18.94 -29.22
CA LYS A 93 -0.55 17.91 -29.41
C LYS A 93 0.17 17.60 -28.10
N TRP A 94 -0.10 16.44 -27.52
CA TRP A 94 0.57 15.96 -26.32
C TRP A 94 0.61 14.43 -26.31
N LEU A 95 1.67 13.87 -25.72
CA LEU A 95 1.91 12.45 -25.48
C LEU A 95 0.89 11.83 -24.48
N TYR A 96 -0.41 11.83 -24.81
CA TYR A 96 -1.49 11.13 -24.08
C TYR A 96 -1.66 9.77 -24.78
N TYR A 97 -1.70 8.60 -24.14
CA TYR A 97 -2.78 8.08 -23.29
C TYR A 97 -2.30 6.81 -22.54
N LEU A 98 -1.54 6.95 -21.46
CA LEU A 98 -1.50 5.90 -20.43
C LEU A 98 -1.53 6.59 -19.07
N PRO A 99 -2.61 6.44 -18.28
CA PRO A 99 -2.62 6.95 -16.92
C PRO A 99 -1.53 6.20 -16.12
N LEU A 100 -0.47 6.93 -15.78
CA LEU A 100 0.56 6.45 -14.86
C LEU A 100 0.10 6.74 -13.43
N ILE A 101 0.10 5.72 -12.58
CA ILE A 101 -0.08 5.88 -11.14
C ILE A 101 1.32 5.95 -10.53
N LEU A 102 1.59 7.02 -9.77
CA LEU A 102 2.78 7.15 -8.95
C LEU A 102 2.43 6.83 -7.49
N ILE A 103 2.96 5.73 -6.99
CA ILE A 103 2.81 5.29 -5.60
C ILE A 103 4.00 5.77 -4.80
N HIS A 104 3.74 6.38 -3.64
CA HIS A 104 4.76 6.77 -2.67
C HIS A 104 4.63 5.91 -1.43
N PHE A 105 5.69 5.19 -1.06
CA PHE A 105 5.72 4.34 0.11
C PHE A 105 6.25 5.11 1.32
N PHE A 106 5.60 4.93 2.47
CA PHE A 106 6.02 5.52 3.74
C PHE A 106 6.25 4.41 4.76
N GLU A 107 7.34 4.52 5.51
CA GLU A 107 7.65 3.56 6.57
C GLU A 107 6.89 3.93 7.85
N THR A 108 6.37 2.92 8.55
CA THR A 108 5.66 3.08 9.82
C THR A 108 6.19 2.07 10.83
N GLN A 109 6.34 2.50 12.08
CA GLN A 109 6.63 1.59 13.19
C GLN A 109 5.41 1.37 14.07
N VAL A 110 5.29 0.15 14.60
CA VAL A 110 4.32 -0.24 15.62
C VAL A 110 4.99 -0.18 17.00
N VAL A 111 4.31 0.41 17.98
CA VAL A 111 4.82 0.58 19.35
C VAL A 111 3.76 0.15 20.37
N ASP A 112 4.18 -0.64 21.36
CA ASP A 112 3.40 -0.94 22.57
C ASP A 112 2.03 -1.60 22.33
N THR A 113 1.88 -2.39 21.26
CA THR A 113 0.73 -3.26 21.04
C THR A 113 1.08 -4.50 20.23
N ASN A 114 0.31 -5.57 20.42
CA ASN A 114 0.38 -6.79 19.63
C ASN A 114 -0.95 -7.11 18.91
N LYS A 115 -1.96 -6.24 19.05
CA LYS A 115 -3.31 -6.44 18.51
C LYS A 115 -3.80 -5.15 17.87
N PHE A 116 -4.19 -5.28 16.61
CA PHE A 116 -4.92 -4.26 15.88
C PHE A 116 -6.27 -4.81 15.46
N ASN A 117 -7.28 -3.95 15.49
CA ASN A 117 -8.57 -4.25 14.88
C ASN A 117 -8.56 -3.73 13.45
N ILE A 118 -7.99 -4.52 12.53
CA ILE A 118 -7.83 -4.17 11.12
C ILE A 118 -9.22 -4.07 10.45
N ARG A 119 -9.48 -2.94 9.80
CA ARG A 119 -10.72 -2.61 9.09
C ARG A 119 -10.46 -2.46 7.59
N LYS A 120 -11.53 -2.30 6.81
CA LYS A 120 -11.50 -2.03 5.36
C LYS A 120 -10.74 -3.07 4.51
N CYS A 121 -10.77 -4.33 4.92
CA CYS A 121 -10.22 -5.45 4.16
C CYS A 121 -11.13 -6.68 4.31
N GLU A 122 -11.03 -7.61 3.37
CA GLU A 122 -11.64 -8.94 3.51
C GLU A 122 -10.75 -9.83 4.38
N GLU A 123 -9.44 -9.74 4.19
CA GLU A 123 -8.44 -10.46 4.99
C GLU A 123 -7.18 -9.61 5.16
N PHE A 124 -6.38 -9.91 6.19
CA PHE A 124 -5.08 -9.29 6.41
C PHE A 124 -4.07 -10.33 6.88
N VAL A 125 -2.79 -10.04 6.62
CA VAL A 125 -1.67 -10.84 7.10
C VAL A 125 -0.52 -9.94 7.52
N TRP A 126 0.22 -10.40 8.52
CA TRP A 126 1.55 -9.91 8.88
C TRP A 126 2.57 -10.85 8.24
N VAL A 127 3.37 -10.37 7.31
CA VAL A 127 4.32 -11.18 6.53
C VAL A 127 5.75 -10.77 6.82
N THR A 128 6.66 -11.73 6.85
CA THR A 128 8.09 -11.42 6.88
C THR A 128 8.55 -10.94 5.51
N LYS A 129 9.75 -10.37 5.43
CA LYS A 129 10.38 -9.97 4.15
C LYS A 129 10.41 -11.10 3.11
N ASP A 130 10.71 -12.33 3.54
CA ASP A 130 10.79 -13.49 2.65
C ASP A 130 9.41 -13.85 2.09
N GLU A 131 8.39 -13.85 2.96
CA GLU A 131 7.00 -14.17 2.60
C GLU A 131 6.34 -13.06 1.77
N HIS A 132 6.76 -11.80 1.95
CA HIS A 132 6.22 -10.64 1.24
C HIS A 132 6.27 -10.82 -0.29
N LEU A 133 7.34 -11.43 -0.79
CA LEU A 133 7.55 -11.64 -2.24
C LEU A 133 6.55 -12.65 -2.83
N GLU A 134 5.98 -13.54 -2.02
CA GLU A 134 4.94 -14.49 -2.44
C GLU A 134 3.66 -13.76 -2.88
N TYR A 135 3.41 -12.57 -2.33
CA TYR A 135 2.20 -11.79 -2.57
C TYR A 135 2.33 -10.81 -3.76
N PHE A 136 3.57 -10.46 -4.14
CA PHE A 136 3.86 -9.49 -5.21
C PHE A 136 4.89 -10.04 -6.21
N PRO A 137 4.55 -11.10 -6.96
CA PRO A 137 5.51 -11.75 -7.86
C PRO A 137 6.00 -10.83 -8.98
N GLU A 138 5.13 -9.97 -9.51
CA GLU A 138 5.46 -9.06 -10.63
C GLU A 138 6.38 -7.92 -10.18
N GLN A 139 6.24 -7.45 -8.94
CA GLN A 139 7.03 -6.35 -8.37
C GLN A 139 8.11 -6.86 -7.40
N ALA A 140 8.42 -8.16 -7.41
CA ALA A 140 9.32 -8.79 -6.44
C ALA A 140 10.72 -8.14 -6.44
N GLU A 141 11.28 -7.83 -7.61
CA GLU A 141 12.60 -7.17 -7.73
C GLU A 141 12.61 -5.75 -7.15
N PHE A 142 11.49 -5.03 -7.24
CA PHE A 142 11.34 -3.72 -6.62
C PHE A 142 11.27 -3.85 -5.10
N PHE A 143 10.40 -4.71 -4.59
CA PHE A 143 10.22 -4.88 -3.15
C PHE A 143 11.45 -5.48 -2.44
N LYS A 144 12.25 -6.29 -3.12
CA LYS A 144 13.56 -6.73 -2.62
C LYS A 144 14.51 -5.56 -2.30
N LYS A 145 14.47 -4.50 -3.11
CA LYS A 145 15.32 -3.31 -2.96
C LYS A 145 14.76 -2.30 -1.96
N MET A 146 13.43 -2.17 -1.90
CA MET A 146 12.75 -1.24 -0.99
C MET A 146 12.89 -1.66 0.48
N ILE A 147 12.80 -2.96 0.76
CA ILE A 147 12.78 -3.49 2.12
C ILE A 147 14.21 -3.70 2.61
N ILE A 148 14.89 -2.64 3.02
CA ILE A 148 16.24 -2.69 3.62
C ILE A 148 16.16 -2.20 5.07
N SER A 149 16.04 -3.14 6.01
CA SER A 149 16.81 -3.17 7.26
C SER A 149 16.66 -4.52 7.95
#